data_AF-A0AAU1AJB1-F1
#
_entry.id   AF-A0AAU1AJB1-F1
#
_cell.length_a   1.000
_cell.length_b   1.000
_cell.length_c   1.000
_cell.angle_alpha   90.00
_cell.angle_beta   90.00
_cell.angle_gamma   90.00
#
_symmetry.space_group_name_H-M   'P 1'
#
loop_
_entity.id
_entity.type
_entity.pdbx_description
1 polymer ?
#
loop_
_entity_poly.entity_id
_entity_poly.type
_entity_poly.pdbx_seq_one_letter_code
_entity_poly.pdbx_strand_id
1 'polypeptide(L)' 'MELERARQLAIVEFARRLGSTWNKAWEVGGVRQASVVTPDGAKTQLVVDFLRRDLPNSGRLRRVSLAVDPETGTVDMLR' A
#
# COMPACT_ATOMS: atom_id res chain seq x y z
N MET A 1 -10.23 -3.10 12.48
CA MET A 1 -10.11 -3.95 11.28
C MET A 1 -9.02 -5.00 11.47
N GLU A 2 -9.15 -6.20 10.88
CA GLU A 2 -8.09 -7.24 10.89
C GLU A 2 -7.01 -6.98 9.83
N LEU A 3 -5.77 -7.45 10.07
CA LEU A 3 -4.62 -7.24 9.17
C LEU A 3 -4.87 -7.78 7.76
N GLU A 4 -5.47 -8.98 7.64
CA GLU A 4 -5.75 -9.57 6.32
C GLU A 4 -6.80 -8.77 5.56
N ARG A 5 -7.80 -8.21 6.25
CA ARG A 5 -8.79 -7.34 5.61
C ARG A 5 -8.16 -6.05 5.07
N ALA A 6 -7.26 -5.44 5.82
CA ALA A 6 -6.52 -4.26 5.36
C ALA A 6 -5.63 -4.59 4.15
N ARG A 7 -4.98 -5.76 4.17
CA ARG A 7 -4.20 -6.26 3.04
C ARG A 7 -5.04 -6.37 1.78
N GLN A 8 -6.22 -7.00 1.87
CA GLN A 8 -7.11 -7.18 0.72
C GLN A 8 -7.62 -5.84 0.18
N LEU A 9 -8.03 -4.92 1.05
CA LEU A 9 -8.46 -3.57 0.65
C LEU A 9 -7.34 -2.82 -0.09
N ALA A 10 -6.12 -2.87 0.44
CA ALA A 10 -4.97 -2.26 -0.21
C ALA A 10 -4.68 -2.89 -1.58
N ILE A 11 -4.75 -4.22 -1.72
CA ILE A 11 -4.54 -4.90 -3.01
C ILE A 11 -5.56 -4.42 -4.05
N VAL A 12 -6.85 -4.38 -3.67
CA VAL A 12 -7.93 -3.94 -4.56
C VAL A 12 -7.71 -2.48 -5.00
N GLU A 13 -7.43 -1.59 -4.05
CA GLU A 13 -7.22 -0.17 -4.37
C GLU A 13 -5.94 0.05 -5.18
N PHE A 14 -4.87 -0.70 -4.87
CA PHE A 14 -3.62 -0.62 -5.61
C PHE A 14 -3.80 -1.07 -7.06
N ALA A 15 -4.47 -2.21 -7.27
CA ALA A 15 -4.80 -2.71 -8.60
C ALA A 15 -5.70 -1.72 -9.36
N ARG A 16 -6.70 -1.12 -8.67
CA ARG A 16 -7.58 -0.11 -9.26
C ARG A 16 -6.80 1.13 -9.74
N ARG A 17 -5.84 1.61 -8.95
CA ARG A 17 -5.03 2.80 -9.29
C ARG A 17 -3.99 2.54 -10.37
N LEU A 18 -3.38 1.36 -10.37
CA LEU A 18 -2.39 0.98 -11.38
C LEU A 18 -3.03 0.51 -12.70
N GLY A 19 -4.29 0.06 -12.67
CA GLY A 19 -4.98 -0.47 -13.83
C GLY A 19 -4.17 -1.58 -14.51
N SER A 20 -3.90 -1.42 -15.80
CA SER A 20 -3.13 -2.39 -16.62
C SER A 20 -1.66 -2.54 -16.21
N THR A 21 -1.13 -1.64 -15.38
CA THR A 21 0.25 -1.74 -14.88
C THR A 21 0.38 -2.64 -13.65
N TRP A 22 -0.74 -3.06 -13.06
CA TRP A 22 -0.77 -4.16 -12.09
C TRP A 22 -0.59 -5.49 -12.83
N ASN A 23 0.48 -6.19 -12.52
CA ASN A 23 0.89 -7.43 -13.17
C ASN A 23 1.66 -8.32 -12.18
N LYS A 24 2.12 -9.49 -12.64
CA LYS A 24 2.86 -10.46 -11.80
C LYS A 24 4.22 -9.96 -11.28
N ALA A 25 4.69 -8.79 -11.71
CA ALA A 25 5.92 -8.19 -11.20
C ALA A 25 5.74 -7.44 -9.88
N TRP A 26 4.49 -7.12 -9.50
CA TRP A 26 4.21 -6.52 -8.21
C TRP A 26 3.98 -7.59 -7.14
N GLU A 27 4.55 -7.37 -5.98
CA GLU A 27 4.34 -8.19 -4.79
C GLU A 27 3.87 -7.32 -3.63
N VAL A 28 3.15 -7.94 -2.70
CA VAL A 28 2.81 -7.33 -1.41
C VAL A 28 3.95 -7.63 -0.45
N GLY A 29 4.71 -6.61 -0.05
CA GLY A 29 5.88 -6.73 0.83
C GLY A 29 5.54 -6.95 2.30
N GLY A 30 4.37 -6.49 2.76
CA GLY A 30 3.90 -6.70 4.13
C GLY A 30 2.85 -5.70 4.59
N VAL A 31 2.29 -5.95 5.78
CA VAL A 31 1.36 -5.05 6.49
C VAL A 31 1.98 -4.68 7.83
N ARG A 32 2.04 -3.40 8.15
CA ARG A 32 2.55 -2.90 9.44
C ARG A 32 1.69 -1.75 9.94
N GLN A 33 1.62 -1.58 11.25
CA GLN A 33 1.01 -0.40 11.83
C GLN A 33 2.03 0.75 11.85
N ALA A 34 1.61 1.95 11.44
CA ALA A 34 2.45 3.14 11.47
C ALA A 34 1.61 4.39 11.70
N SER A 35 2.19 5.40 12.34
CA SER A 35 1.60 6.74 12.33
C SER A 35 1.84 7.37 10.96
N VAL A 36 0.75 7.74 10.29
CA VAL A 36 0.74 8.37 8.98
C VAL A 36 0.16 9.77 9.13
N VAL A 37 0.87 10.76 8.60
CA VAL A 37 0.38 12.14 8.54
C VAL A 37 -0.47 12.27 7.29
N THR A 38 -1.78 12.42 7.46
CA THR A 38 -2.73 12.77 6.39
C THR A 38 -3.09 14.25 6.50
N PRO A 39 -3.75 14.85 5.50
CA PRO A 39 -4.22 16.24 5.59
C PRO A 39 -5.10 16.53 6.82
N ASP A 40 -5.82 15.52 7.31
CA ASP A 40 -6.69 15.61 8.49
C ASP A 40 -5.95 15.42 9.83
N GLY A 41 -4.64 15.17 9.81
CA GLY A 41 -3.81 14.98 10.99
C GLY A 41 -2.99 13.68 10.99
N ALA A 42 -2.17 13.51 12.03
CA ALA A 42 -1.43 12.27 12.24
C ALA A 42 -2.35 11.23 12.88
N LYS A 43 -2.52 10.08 12.21
CA LYS A 43 -3.31 8.96 12.72
C LYS A 43 -2.59 7.64 12.51
N THR A 44 -2.90 6.68 13.37
CA THR A 44 -2.34 5.34 13.27
C THR A 44 -3.08 4.56 12.19
N GLN A 45 -2.38 4.15 11.13
CA GLN A 45 -2.92 3.41 10.00
C GLN A 45 -2.17 2.09 9.80
N LEU A 46 -2.80 1.20 9.02
CA LEU A 46 -2.17 -0.02 8.53
C LEU A 46 -1.52 0.27 7.18
N VAL A 47 -0.20 0.27 7.14
CA VAL A 47 0.58 0.50 5.93
C VAL A 47 0.85 -0.83 5.24
N VAL A 48 0.48 -0.92 3.97
CA VAL A 48 0.70 -2.05 3.09
C VAL A 48 1.70 -1.65 2.01
N ASP A 49 2.81 -2.39 1.93
CA ASP A 49 3.86 -2.13 0.96
C ASP A 49 3.69 -2.97 -0.30
N PHE A 50 3.92 -2.35 -1.45
CA PHE A 50 3.95 -2.97 -2.77
C PHE A 50 5.33 -2.77 -3.36
N LEU A 51 5.99 -3.87 -3.72
CA LEU A 51 7.33 -3.87 -4.31
C LEU A 51 7.23 -4.36 -5.74
N ARG A 52 8.00 -3.75 -6.64
CA ARG A 52 8.10 -4.17 -8.03
C ARG A 52 9.41 -4.91 -8.28
N ARG A 53 9.32 -6.20 -8.66
CA ARG A 53 10.44 -7.14 -8.80
C ARG A 53 11.17 -7.09 -10.15
N ASP A 54 10.50 -6.63 -11.21
CA ASP A 54 11.02 -6.63 -12.60
C ASP A 54 11.82 -5.36 -12.93
N LEU A 55 12.30 -4.60 -11.95
CA LEU A 55 13.18 -3.44 -12.15
C LEU A 55 14.62 -3.84 -11.81
N PRO A 56 15.39 -4.40 -12.77
CA PRO A 56 16.63 -5.11 -12.44
C PRO A 56 17.86 -4.19 -12.35
N ASN A 57 17.75 -2.89 -12.65
CA ASN A 57 18.95 -2.11 -13.03
C ASN A 57 19.05 -0.64 -12.56
N SER A 58 18.31 -0.22 -11.54
CA SER A 58 18.40 1.17 -11.04
C SER A 58 18.73 1.30 -9.54
N GLY A 59 18.98 0.19 -8.83
CA GLY A 59 19.21 0.22 -7.37
C GLY A 59 18.03 0.73 -6.54
N ARG A 60 16.91 1.07 -7.19
CA ARG A 60 15.67 1.55 -6.59
C ARG A 60 14.57 0.55 -6.90
N LEU A 61 14.33 -0.39 -5.98
CA LEU A 61 13.06 -1.10 -5.95
C LEU A 61 11.94 -0.05 -5.93
N ARG A 62 11.02 -0.10 -6.90
CA ARG A 62 9.84 0.78 -6.85
C ARG A 62 8.95 0.26 -5.73
N ARG A 63 9.04 0.92 -4.57
CA ARG A 63 8.15 0.73 -3.43
C ARG A 63 7.03 1.74 -3.52
N VAL A 64 5.81 1.25 -3.42
CA VAL A 64 4.63 2.09 -3.18
C VAL A 64 3.99 1.60 -1.90
N SER A 65 3.65 2.52 -1.01
CA SER A 65 2.98 2.18 0.24
C SER A 65 1.56 2.73 0.21
N LEU A 66 0.59 1.92 0.60
CA LEU A 66 -0.77 2.37 0.85
C LEU A 66 -1.03 2.36 2.34
N ALA A 67 -1.64 3.40 2.88
CA ALA A 67 -2.13 3.43 4.23
C ALA A 67 -3.63 3.16 4.24
N VAL A 68 -4.05 2.24 5.09
CA VAL A 68 -5.45 1.85 5.29
C VAL A 68 -5.87 2.32 6.66
N ASP A 69 -6.92 3.13 6.70
CA ASP A 69 -7.58 3.52 7.93
C ASP A 69 -8.32 2.30 8.52
N PRO A 70 -7.93 1.81 9.71
CA PRO A 70 -8.55 0.63 10.30
C PRO A 70 -9.96 0.89 10.85
N GLU A 71 -10.37 2.15 11.01
CA GLU A 71 -11.69 2.57 11.49
C GLU A 71 -12.66 2.75 10.32
N THR A 72 -12.25 3.46 9.27
CA THR A 72 -13.13 3.80 8.14
C THR A 72 -12.95 2.91 6.92
N GLY A 73 -11.80 2.23 6.78
CA GLY A 73 -11.40 1.51 5.57
C GLY A 73 -10.96 2.40 4.41
N THR A 74 -10.77 3.71 4.64
CA THR A 74 -10.21 4.63 3.66
C THR A 74 -8.78 4.21 3.30
N VAL A 75 -8.42 4.30 2.02
CA VAL A 75 -7.10 3.92 1.52
C VAL A 75 -6.41 5.12 0.86
N ASP A 76 -5.26 5.49 1.41
CA ASP A 76 -4.42 6.59 0.94
C ASP A 76 -3.10 6.06 0.38
N MET A 77 -2.61 6.66 -0.70
CA MET A 77 -1.30 6.31 -1.26
C MET A 77 -0.25 7.23 -0.67
N LEU A 78 0.74 6.64 -0.02
CA LEU A 78 1.89 7.36 0.50
C LEU A 78 2.88 7.58 -0.64
N ARG A 79 3.25 8.84 -0.86
CA ARG A 79 4.25 9.24 -1.86
C ARG A 79 5.62 9.40 -1.23
#